data_AF-A0A1J5JK34-F1
#
_entry.id   AF-A0A1J5JK34-F1
#
_cell.length_a   1.000
_cell.length_b   1.000
_cell.length_c   1.000
_cell.angle_alpha   90.00
_cell.angle_beta   90.00
_cell.angle_gamma   90.00
#
_symmetry.space_group_name_H-M   'P 1'
#
loop_
_entity.id
_entity.type
_entity.pdbx_description
1 polymer ?
#
loop_
_entity_poly.entity_id
_entity_poly.type
_entity_poly.pdbx_seq_one_letter_code
_entity_poly.pdbx_strand_id
1 'polypeptide(L)'
;MLMKMQPEHAAELCSLLRNMDACARNLEQIGERELLAARHLDADTLSQLADLRARSHQAMQAMEAQTRKLLARCGAPPEMSLSTFIDLHTPEDADNDTINELQALRRNLYQRMLSVHASGNESRLYLKAAHDVAVGVLQHIGAIETKQTYGPRRP
;
A
#
# COMPACT_ATOMS: atom_id res chain seq x y z
N MET A 1 -32.34 -4.03 13.80
CA MET A 1 -32.72 -2.96 12.85
C MET A 1 -31.43 -2.54 12.16
N LEU A 2 -31.25 -2.88 10.87
CA LEU A 2 -30.11 -2.37 10.10
C LEU A 2 -30.37 -0.88 9.85
N MET A 3 -29.50 0.00 10.35
CA MET A 3 -29.61 1.43 10.08
C MET A 3 -29.24 1.68 8.62
N LYS A 4 -30.17 2.18 7.82
CA LYS A 4 -29.88 2.63 6.46
C LYS A 4 -28.82 3.73 6.52
N MET A 5 -27.85 3.69 5.59
CA MET A 5 -26.79 4.68 5.48
C MET A 5 -27.42 6.05 5.19
N GLN A 6 -27.17 7.01 6.08
CA GLN A 6 -27.56 8.39 5.83
C GLN A 6 -26.73 8.95 4.66
N PRO A 7 -27.29 9.86 3.84
CA PRO A 7 -26.60 10.43 2.69
C PRO A 7 -25.29 11.16 3.07
N GLU A 8 -25.23 11.72 4.29
CA GLU A 8 -24.02 12.33 4.85
C GLU A 8 -22.87 11.32 5.02
N HIS A 9 -23.16 10.12 5.54
CA HIS A 9 -22.17 9.06 5.72
C HIS A 9 -21.74 8.46 4.37
N ALA A 10 -22.65 8.43 3.39
CA ALA A 10 -22.34 8.01 2.02
C ALA A 10 -21.34 8.98 1.37
N ALA A 11 -21.57 10.29 1.49
CA ALA A 11 -20.67 11.32 0.98
C ALA A 11 -19.30 11.29 1.70
N GLU A 12 -19.28 11.09 3.01
CA GLU A 12 -18.06 10.91 3.81
C GLU A 12 -17.25 9.70 3.31
N LEU A 13 -17.92 8.56 3.10
CA LEU A 13 -17.29 7.34 2.58
C LEU A 13 -16.74 7.53 1.16
N CYS A 14 -17.49 8.17 0.26
CA CYS A 14 -17.02 8.54 -1.08
C CYS A 14 -15.75 9.39 -1.01
N SER A 15 -15.72 10.39 -0.13
CA SER A 15 -14.56 11.26 0.02
C SER A 15 -13.33 10.50 0.54
N LEU A 16 -13.52 9.61 1.51
CA LEU A 16 -12.47 8.76 2.06
C LEU A 16 -11.90 7.82 0.99
N LEU A 17 -12.76 7.16 0.22
CA LEU A 17 -12.31 6.26 -0.85
C LEU A 17 -11.58 6.98 -1.97
N ARG A 18 -12.01 8.19 -2.35
CA ARG A 18 -11.29 9.01 -3.33
C ARG A 18 -9.92 9.45 -2.81
N ASN A 19 -9.82 9.83 -1.54
CA ASN A 19 -8.55 10.20 -0.92
C ASN A 19 -7.60 8.99 -0.79
N MET A 20 -8.14 7.82 -0.46
CA MET A 20 -7.39 6.57 -0.47
C MET A 20 -6.91 6.22 -1.89
N ASP A 21 -7.76 6.39 -2.92
CA ASP A 21 -7.36 6.18 -4.31
C ASP A 21 -6.22 7.12 -4.71
N ALA A 22 -6.31 8.41 -4.39
CA ALA A 22 -5.24 9.37 -4.63
C ALA A 22 -3.94 9.00 -3.90
N CYS A 23 -4.03 8.56 -2.65
CA CYS A 23 -2.87 8.09 -1.89
C CYS A 23 -2.24 6.83 -2.51
N ALA A 24 -3.07 5.89 -2.98
CA ALA A 24 -2.58 4.75 -3.73
C ALA A 24 -1.87 5.17 -5.03
N ARG A 25 -2.29 6.26 -5.70
CA ARG A 25 -1.61 6.77 -6.93
C ARG A 25 -0.23 7.27 -6.62
N ASN A 26 -0.12 7.99 -5.51
CA ASN A 26 1.17 8.45 -5.03
C ASN A 26 2.07 7.26 -4.69
N LEU A 27 1.55 6.21 -4.04
CA LEU A 27 2.32 5.00 -3.74
C LEU A 27 2.80 4.24 -4.99
N GLU A 28 1.98 4.16 -6.04
CA GLU A 28 2.39 3.58 -7.33
C GLU A 28 3.53 4.39 -7.97
N GLN A 29 3.39 5.71 -8.05
CA GLN A 29 4.42 6.60 -8.58
C GLN A 29 5.73 6.53 -7.78
N ILE A 30 5.64 6.40 -6.45
CA ILE A 30 6.81 6.18 -5.59
C ILE A 30 7.47 4.85 -5.96
N GLY A 31 6.70 3.77 -6.14
CA GLY A 31 7.20 2.46 -6.57
C GLY A 31 7.96 2.51 -7.90
N GLU A 32 7.39 3.17 -8.91
CA GLU A 32 8.04 3.36 -10.21
C GLU A 32 9.37 4.14 -10.10
N ARG A 33 9.36 5.23 -9.33
CA ARG A 33 10.56 6.04 -9.11
C ARG A 33 11.64 5.30 -8.35
N GLU A 34 11.27 4.47 -7.39
CA GLU A 34 12.24 3.65 -6.67
C GLU A 34 12.84 2.56 -7.53
N LEU A 35 12.07 1.94 -8.41
CA LEU A 35 12.60 0.95 -9.34
C LEU A 35 13.66 1.58 -10.24
N LEU A 36 13.42 2.81 -10.72
CA LEU A 36 14.40 3.58 -11.49
C LEU A 36 15.64 3.94 -10.66
N ALA A 37 15.45 4.45 -9.44
CA ALA A 37 16.56 4.81 -8.55
C ALA A 37 17.40 3.58 -8.16
N ALA A 38 16.76 2.42 -7.93
CA ALA A 38 17.43 1.15 -7.65
C ALA A 38 18.28 0.67 -8.83
N ARG A 39 17.81 0.83 -10.07
CA ARG A 39 18.59 0.51 -11.28
C ARG A 39 19.83 1.39 -11.43
N HIS A 40 19.78 2.62 -10.96
CA HIS A 40 20.90 3.57 -11.01
C HIS A 40 21.75 3.61 -9.73
N LEU A 41 21.39 2.82 -8.71
CA LEU A 41 22.05 2.83 -7.39
C LEU A 41 22.09 4.24 -6.75
N ASP A 42 21.05 5.03 -6.99
CA ASP A 42 20.92 6.39 -6.44
C ASP A 42 20.41 6.32 -4.99
N ALA A 43 21.35 6.23 -4.06
CA ALA A 43 21.07 6.07 -2.63
C ALA A 43 20.30 7.27 -2.03
N ASP A 44 20.59 8.49 -2.47
CA ASP A 44 19.94 9.70 -1.94
C ASP A 44 18.46 9.74 -2.35
N THR A 45 18.18 9.47 -3.63
CA THR A 45 16.81 9.38 -4.14
C THR A 45 16.06 8.23 -3.47
N LEU A 46 16.69 7.07 -3.29
CA LEU A 46 16.08 5.92 -2.59
C LEU A 46 15.72 6.25 -1.13
N SER A 47 16.59 6.95 -0.39
CA SER A 47 16.30 7.35 0.99
C SER A 47 15.10 8.31 1.06
N GLN A 48 15.07 9.31 0.17
CA GLN A 48 13.96 10.27 0.12
C GLN A 48 12.62 9.59 -0.25
N LEU A 49 12.66 8.64 -1.18
CA LEU A 49 11.48 7.88 -1.60
C LEU A 49 11.00 6.92 -0.50
N ALA A 50 11.91 6.30 0.26
CA ALA A 50 11.56 5.46 1.41
C ALA A 50 10.80 6.26 2.48
N ASP A 51 11.26 7.48 2.81
CA ASP A 51 10.57 8.37 3.73
C ASP A 51 9.19 8.78 3.21
N LEU A 52 9.10 9.10 1.92
CA LEU A 52 7.83 9.47 1.29
C LEU A 52 6.85 8.29 1.26
N ARG A 53 7.34 7.07 1.03
CA ARG A 53 6.52 5.86 1.13
C ARG A 53 6.02 5.66 2.55
N ALA A 54 6.87 5.80 3.56
CA ALA A 54 6.48 5.61 4.96
C ALA A 54 5.35 6.57 5.34
N ARG A 55 5.48 7.86 4.99
CA ARG A 55 4.42 8.87 5.19
C ARG A 55 3.13 8.52 4.46
N SER A 56 3.24 8.05 3.21
CA SER A 56 2.07 7.67 2.40
C SER A 56 1.34 6.45 2.97
N HIS A 57 2.07 5.44 3.46
CA HIS A 57 1.46 4.30 4.16
C HIS A 57 0.79 4.70 5.48
N GLN A 58 1.40 5.60 6.26
CA GLN A 58 0.77 6.14 7.48
C GLN A 58 -0.53 6.87 7.16
N ALA A 59 -0.55 7.69 6.11
CA ALA A 59 -1.76 8.36 5.65
C ALA A 59 -2.84 7.36 5.21
N MET A 60 -2.46 6.31 4.47
CA MET A 60 -3.37 5.22 4.09
C MET A 60 -3.98 4.51 5.30
N GLN A 61 -3.16 4.17 6.30
CA GLN A 61 -3.62 3.53 7.54
C GLN A 61 -4.58 4.42 8.34
N ALA A 62 -4.30 5.72 8.39
CA ALA A 62 -5.18 6.69 9.05
C ALA A 62 -6.56 6.76 8.36
N MET A 63 -6.59 6.80 7.03
CA MET A 63 -7.84 6.80 6.26
C MET A 63 -8.58 5.46 6.39
N GLU A 64 -7.88 4.32 6.39
CA GLU A 64 -8.50 3.02 6.66
C GLU A 64 -9.14 2.96 8.06
N ALA A 65 -8.45 3.52 9.07
CA ALA A 65 -9.00 3.64 10.42
C ALA A 65 -10.22 4.56 10.48
N GLN A 66 -10.24 5.66 9.72
CA GLN A 66 -11.42 6.54 9.59
C GLN A 66 -12.58 5.82 8.93
N THR A 67 -12.33 5.09 7.84
CA THR A 67 -13.33 4.24 7.17
C THR A 67 -13.92 3.23 8.15
N ARG A 68 -13.09 2.50 8.91
CA ARG A 68 -13.56 1.56 9.96
C ARG A 68 -14.41 2.24 11.04
N LYS A 69 -14.04 3.44 11.48
CA LYS A 69 -14.84 4.22 12.45
C LYS A 69 -16.19 4.62 11.87
N LEU A 70 -16.23 4.99 10.60
CA LEU A 70 -17.47 5.33 9.90
C LEU A 70 -18.39 4.10 9.78
N LEU A 71 -17.86 2.95 9.39
CA LEU A 71 -18.58 1.67 9.38
C LEU A 71 -19.20 1.35 10.76
N ALA A 72 -18.41 1.49 11.83
CA ALA A 72 -18.86 1.25 13.19
C ALA A 72 -19.98 2.22 13.63
N ARG A 73 -19.90 3.50 13.24
CA ARG A 73 -20.96 4.51 13.49
C ARG A 73 -22.28 4.14 12.80
N CYS A 74 -22.20 3.48 11.65
CA CYS A 74 -23.36 2.98 10.92
C CYS A 74 -23.89 1.63 11.46
N GLY A 75 -23.29 1.08 12.52
CA GLY A 75 -23.71 -0.19 13.12
C GLY A 75 -23.18 -1.44 12.40
N ALA A 76 -22.17 -1.30 11.54
CA ALA A 76 -21.53 -2.43 10.89
C ALA A 76 -20.68 -3.22 11.90
N PRO A 77 -20.78 -4.57 11.94
CA PRO A 77 -19.89 -5.38 12.74
C PRO A 77 -18.44 -5.28 12.21
N PRO A 78 -17.43 -5.46 13.08
CA PRO A 78 -16.02 -5.25 12.74
C PRO A 78 -15.50 -6.20 11.64
N GLU A 79 -16.13 -7.35 11.48
CA GLU A 79 -15.80 -8.35 10.44
C GLU A 79 -16.49 -8.08 9.11
N MET A 80 -17.40 -7.10 9.04
CA MET A 80 -18.14 -6.79 7.81
C MET A 80 -17.19 -6.21 6.76
N SER A 81 -17.20 -6.82 5.58
CA SER A 81 -16.45 -6.29 4.45
C SER A 81 -17.07 -4.98 3.95
N LEU A 82 -16.24 -4.07 3.44
CA LEU A 82 -16.73 -2.82 2.85
C LEU A 82 -17.69 -3.08 1.66
N SER A 83 -17.51 -4.19 0.92
CA SER A 83 -18.46 -4.61 -0.13
C SER A 83 -19.84 -4.82 0.46
N THR A 84 -19.91 -5.68 1.47
CA THR A 84 -21.15 -6.08 2.12
C THR A 84 -21.81 -4.89 2.79
N PHE A 85 -21.02 -3.97 3.35
CA PHE A 85 -21.55 -2.74 3.92
C PHE A 85 -22.24 -1.87 2.87
N ILE A 86 -21.58 -1.61 1.72
CA ILE A 86 -22.17 -0.83 0.62
C ILE A 86 -23.44 -1.53 0.11
N ASP A 87 -23.41 -2.85 -0.07
CA ASP A 87 -24.57 -3.60 -0.59
C ASP A 87 -25.75 -3.63 0.40
N LEU A 88 -25.49 -3.67 1.71
CA LEU A 88 -26.52 -3.88 2.75
C LEU A 88 -27.09 -2.57 3.32
N HIS A 89 -26.28 -1.50 3.38
CA HIS A 89 -26.68 -0.25 4.03
C HIS A 89 -27.15 0.82 3.04
N THR A 90 -26.99 0.59 1.73
CA THR A 90 -27.53 1.53 0.75
C THR A 90 -29.03 1.32 0.57
N PRO A 91 -29.88 2.36 0.69
CA PRO A 91 -31.32 2.22 0.50
C PRO A 91 -31.66 1.65 -0.89
N GLU A 92 -32.72 0.84 -0.99
CA GLU A 92 -33.28 0.39 -2.29
C GLU A 92 -33.68 1.57 -3.21
N ASP A 93 -33.96 2.73 -2.61
CA ASP A 93 -34.32 3.97 -3.31
C ASP A 93 -33.11 4.88 -3.63
N ALA A 94 -31.89 4.48 -3.26
CA ALA A 94 -30.71 5.28 -3.54
C ALA A 94 -30.38 5.23 -5.04
N ASP A 95 -29.94 6.37 -5.60
CA ASP A 95 -29.47 6.44 -6.97
C ASP A 95 -28.43 5.34 -7.22
N ASN A 96 -28.78 4.37 -8.06
CA ASN A 96 -27.93 3.23 -8.43
C ASN A 96 -26.54 3.68 -8.89
N ASP A 97 -26.42 4.89 -9.43
CA ASP A 97 -25.17 5.51 -9.85
C ASP A 97 -24.19 5.73 -8.68
N THR A 98 -24.67 6.11 -7.50
CA THR A 98 -23.82 6.32 -6.30
C THR A 98 -23.29 5.00 -5.77
N ILE A 99 -24.13 3.94 -5.78
CA ILE A 99 -23.72 2.58 -5.40
C ILE A 99 -22.64 2.08 -6.36
N ASN A 100 -22.89 2.23 -7.66
CA ASN A 100 -21.96 1.80 -8.70
C ASN A 100 -20.62 2.55 -8.58
N GLU A 101 -20.63 3.85 -8.29
CA GLU A 101 -19.42 4.63 -8.06
C GLU A 101 -18.62 4.13 -6.85
N LEU A 102 -19.28 3.93 -5.70
CA LEU A 102 -18.63 3.40 -4.49
C LEU A 102 -18.01 2.01 -4.72
N GLN A 103 -18.75 1.12 -5.40
CA GLN A 103 -18.26 -0.21 -5.74
C GLN A 103 -17.12 -0.17 -6.77
N ALA A 104 -17.16 0.76 -7.72
CA ALA A 104 -16.07 0.98 -8.67
C ALA A 104 -14.81 1.50 -7.96
N LEU A 105 -14.94 2.51 -7.10
CA LEU A 105 -13.83 3.06 -6.31
C LEU A 105 -13.19 2.00 -5.42
N ARG A 106 -13.99 1.18 -4.72
CA ARG A 106 -13.50 0.07 -3.91
C ARG A 106 -12.69 -0.94 -4.74
N ARG A 107 -13.22 -1.36 -5.89
CA ARG A 107 -12.54 -2.33 -6.78
C ARG A 107 -11.23 -1.76 -7.31
N ASN A 108 -11.24 -0.51 -7.75
CA ASN A 108 -10.05 0.19 -8.25
C ASN A 108 -8.99 0.30 -7.14
N LEU A 109 -9.39 0.74 -5.95
CA LEU A 109 -8.48 0.83 -4.80
C LEU A 109 -7.83 -0.52 -4.49
N TYR A 110 -8.61 -1.61 -4.46
CA TYR A 110 -8.10 -2.95 -4.16
C TYR A 110 -7.09 -3.43 -5.21
N GLN A 111 -7.42 -3.30 -6.50
CA GLN A 111 -6.52 -3.68 -7.60
C GLN A 111 -5.21 -2.89 -7.53
N ARG A 112 -5.29 -1.60 -7.22
CA ARG A 112 -4.11 -0.72 -7.15
C ARG A 112 -3.25 -1.01 -5.94
N MET A 113 -3.83 -1.33 -4.79
CA MET A 113 -3.07 -1.79 -3.63
C MET A 113 -2.31 -3.09 -3.90
N LEU A 114 -2.87 -4.01 -4.69
CA LEU A 114 -2.15 -5.21 -5.14
C LEU A 114 -0.95 -4.84 -6.05
N SER A 115 -1.16 -3.90 -6.97
CA SER A 115 -0.08 -3.37 -7.83
C SER A 115 1.06 -2.74 -7.02
N VAL A 116 0.73 -1.87 -6.07
CA VAL A 116 1.71 -1.24 -5.15
C VAL A 116 2.53 -2.28 -4.41
N HIS A 117 1.89 -3.33 -3.90
CA HIS A 117 2.57 -4.41 -3.19
C HIS A 117 3.49 -5.21 -4.12
N ALA A 118 3.05 -5.50 -5.35
CA ALA A 118 3.88 -6.18 -6.35
C ALA A 118 5.11 -5.35 -6.73
N SER A 119 4.94 -4.06 -7.04
CA SER A 119 6.02 -3.13 -7.40
C SER A 119 7.02 -2.94 -6.26
N GLY A 120 6.54 -2.85 -5.01
CA GLY A 120 7.41 -2.76 -3.83
C GLY A 120 8.29 -4.01 -3.64
N ASN A 121 7.74 -5.20 -3.92
CA ASN A 121 8.51 -6.44 -3.85
C ASN A 121 9.61 -6.50 -4.91
N GLU A 122 9.32 -6.05 -6.13
CA GLU A 122 10.30 -5.99 -7.22
C GLU A 122 11.47 -5.06 -6.87
N SER A 123 11.18 -3.84 -6.43
CA SER A 123 12.23 -2.87 -6.04
C SER A 123 13.11 -3.42 -4.91
N ARG A 124 12.51 -4.12 -3.93
CA ARG A 124 13.26 -4.76 -2.83
C ARG A 124 14.17 -5.88 -3.32
N LEU A 125 13.73 -6.67 -4.31
CA LEU A 125 14.57 -7.73 -4.91
C LEU A 125 15.78 -7.13 -5.63
N TYR A 126 15.59 -6.04 -6.39
CA TYR A 126 16.70 -5.35 -7.05
C TYR A 126 17.72 -4.80 -6.05
N LEU A 127 17.26 -4.12 -5.00
CA LEU A 127 18.15 -3.58 -3.97
C LEU A 127 18.94 -4.68 -3.25
N LYS A 128 18.30 -5.81 -2.98
CA LYS A 128 18.98 -6.97 -2.41
C LYS A 128 20.05 -7.52 -3.34
N ALA A 129 19.75 -7.69 -4.63
CA ALA A 129 20.72 -8.16 -5.61
C ALA A 129 21.91 -7.19 -5.74
N ALA A 130 21.64 -5.88 -5.77
CA ALA A 130 22.68 -4.85 -5.79
C ALA A 130 23.58 -4.90 -4.55
N HIS A 131 22.98 -5.04 -3.36
CA HIS A 131 23.71 -5.22 -2.10
C HIS A 131 24.58 -6.47 -2.14
N ASP A 132 24.05 -7.62 -2.56
CA ASP A 132 24.78 -8.89 -2.58
C ASP A 132 25.98 -8.83 -3.54
N VAL A 133 25.82 -8.16 -4.70
CA VAL A 133 26.92 -7.90 -5.65
C VAL A 133 27.96 -6.96 -5.04
N ALA A 134 27.53 -5.86 -4.43
CA ALA A 134 28.45 -4.89 -3.81
C ALA A 134 29.27 -5.55 -2.69
N VAL A 135 28.62 -6.34 -1.82
CA VAL A 135 29.29 -7.11 -0.76
C VAL A 135 30.27 -8.11 -1.36
N GLY A 136 29.88 -8.85 -2.41
CA GLY A 136 30.76 -9.79 -3.09
C GLY A 136 32.03 -9.13 -3.67
N VAL A 137 31.89 -7.95 -4.30
CA VAL A 137 33.02 -7.17 -4.81
C VAL A 137 33.92 -6.68 -3.67
N LEU A 138 33.34 -6.11 -2.61
CA LEU A 138 34.08 -5.61 -1.46
C LEU A 138 34.84 -6.75 -0.73
N GLN A 139 34.24 -7.93 -0.64
CA GLN A 139 34.88 -9.13 -0.11
C GLN A 139 36.04 -9.59 -0.99
N HIS A 140 35.85 -9.57 -2.31
CA HIS A 140 36.88 -9.98 -3.28
C HIS A 140 38.12 -9.09 -3.23
N ILE A 141 37.95 -7.76 -3.06
CA ILE A 141 39.06 -6.82 -2.92
C ILE A 141 39.62 -6.75 -1.49
N GLY A 142 39.07 -7.53 -0.55
CA GLY A 142 39.51 -7.55 0.85
C GLY A 142 39.15 -6.30 1.64
N ALA A 143 38.23 -5.46 1.15
CA ALA A 143 37.77 -4.25 1.84
C ALA A 143 36.82 -4.57 3.00
N ILE A 144 36.15 -5.73 2.97
CA ILE A 144 35.32 -6.24 4.06
C ILE A 144 35.60 -7.72 4.31
N GLU A 145 35.42 -8.16 5.56
CA GLU A 145 35.66 -9.56 5.94
C GLU A 145 34.77 -10.52 5.15
N THR A 146 35.40 -11.56 4.60
CA THR A 146 34.69 -12.70 4.04
C THR A 146 34.12 -13.52 5.19
N LYS A 147 32.80 -13.48 5.37
CA LYS A 147 32.11 -14.46 6.22
C LYS A 147 32.25 -15.83 5.57
N GLN A 148 33.30 -16.57 5.92
CA GLN A 148 33.43 -17.96 5.52
C GLN A 148 32.36 -18.79 6.24
N THR A 149 31.35 -19.23 5.50
CA THR A 149 30.29 -20.12 5.99
C THR A 149 30.83 -21.51 6.37
N TYR A 150 32.03 -21.85 5.88
CA TYR A 150 32.76 -23.05 6.26
C TYR A 150 34.12 -22.62 6.84
N GLY A 151 34.27 -22.76 8.16
CA GLY A 151 35.57 -22.57 8.81
C GLY A 151 36.61 -23.59 8.30
N PRO A 152 37.91 -23.31 8.43
CA PRO A 152 38.95 -24.22 7.98
C PRO A 152 38.78 -25.57 8.67
N ARG A 153 38.70 -26.65 7.89
CA ARG A 153 38.90 -28.01 8.41
C ARG A 153 40.28 -28.00 9.07
N ARG A 154 40.30 -27.98 10.41
CA ARG A 154 41.53 -28.17 11.16
C ARG A 154 42.13 -29.52 10.76
N PRO A 155 43.47 -29.61 10.60
CA PRO A 155 44.16 -30.86 10.30
C PRO A 155 43.95 -31.92 11.39
#